data_AF-A0A1J7JSJ6-F1
#
_entry.id   AF-A0A1J7JSJ6-F1
#
_cell.length_a   1.000
_cell.length_b   1.000
_cell.length_c   1.000
_cell.angle_alpha   90.00
_cell.angle_beta   90.00
_cell.angle_gamma   90.00
#
_symmetry.space_group_name_H-M   'P 1'
#
loop_
_entity.id
_entity.type
_entity.pdbx_description
1 polymer ?
#
loop_
_entity_poly.entity_id
_entity_poly.type
_entity_poly.pdbx_seq_one_letter_code
_entity_poly.pdbx_strand_id
1 'polypeptide(L)'
;MNERRNNMSESHEESFQRIFEPDEYGRASGFVEWLESPDEPLFWIRGKPGSGKSTLMKFLPQDERTWRNLNTVHSSWLLISHFFWMAAQQPMERNIKGLLCSLLYQLLRNTPHRLLQSLHLPRLSDIRSKNSHSDWSVKDLKTVLSPAFKNNTSSVLIVLDSPDECDPSDGPFTLLDLIHD
;
A
#
# COMPACT_ATOMS: atom_id res chain seq x y z
N MET A 1 8.82 0.68 10.82
CA MET A 1 8.20 0.44 9.50
C MET A 1 7.64 1.74 8.99
N ASN A 2 8.53 2.65 8.55
CA ASN A 2 8.29 3.84 7.72
C ASN A 2 9.44 4.87 7.88
N GLU A 3 10.66 4.44 8.27
CA GLU A 3 11.77 5.38 8.49
C GLU A 3 12.06 6.19 7.23
N ARG A 4 12.02 5.55 6.06
CA ARG A 4 12.12 6.24 4.76
C ARG A 4 11.09 7.36 4.62
N ARG A 5 9.81 7.08 4.87
CA ARG A 5 8.74 8.09 4.77
C ARG A 5 8.95 9.27 5.71
N ASN A 6 9.42 8.99 6.92
CA ASN A 6 9.68 9.99 7.95
C ASN A 6 10.87 10.89 7.59
N ASN A 7 11.87 10.34 6.90
CA ASN A 7 13.08 11.06 6.49
C ASN A 7 12.97 11.78 5.13
N MET A 8 11.87 11.60 4.40
CA MET A 8 11.65 12.31 3.13
C MET A 8 11.23 13.77 3.36
N SER A 9 11.91 14.69 2.67
CA SER A 9 11.58 16.12 2.64
C SER A 9 10.16 16.37 2.15
N GLU A 10 9.61 17.54 2.50
CA GLU A 10 8.31 17.97 1.99
C GLU A 10 8.35 18.22 0.47
N SER A 11 7.22 17.99 -0.18
CA SER A 11 7.03 18.17 -1.62
C SER A 11 6.88 19.63 -1.99
N HIS A 12 7.52 20.05 -3.08
CA HIS A 12 7.11 21.28 -3.79
C HIS A 12 5.84 20.98 -4.60
N GLU A 13 4.69 21.36 -4.04
CA GLU A 13 3.34 20.98 -4.53
C GLU A 13 3.12 21.28 -6.02
N GLU A 14 3.65 22.40 -6.52
CA GLU A 14 3.45 22.86 -7.90
C GLU A 14 3.91 21.85 -8.96
N SER A 15 5.02 21.13 -8.72
CA SER A 15 5.56 20.19 -9.71
C SER A 15 4.74 18.90 -9.83
N PHE A 16 4.03 18.50 -8.78
CA PHE A 16 3.25 17.27 -8.76
C PHE A 16 1.81 17.46 -9.22
N GLN A 17 1.33 18.69 -9.34
CA GLN A 17 -0.04 18.96 -9.81
C GLN A 17 -0.32 18.41 -11.21
N ARG A 18 0.72 18.33 -12.05
CA ARG A 18 0.65 17.85 -13.44
C ARG A 18 0.12 16.42 -13.57
N ILE A 19 0.24 15.60 -12.52
CA ILE A 19 -0.33 14.24 -12.54
C ILE A 19 -1.86 14.24 -12.56
N PHE A 20 -2.51 15.34 -12.19
CA PHE A 20 -3.97 15.50 -12.24
C PHE A 20 -4.45 16.31 -13.43
N GLU A 21 -3.54 16.95 -14.17
CA GLU A 21 -3.89 17.81 -15.28
C GLU A 21 -4.27 16.98 -16.51
N PRO A 22 -5.30 17.40 -17.26
CA PRO A 22 -5.63 16.75 -18.52
C PRO A 22 -4.49 16.91 -19.54
N ASP A 23 -4.46 16.00 -20.52
CA ASP A 23 -3.51 16.09 -21.62
C ASP A 23 -3.83 17.25 -22.58
N GLU A 24 -2.99 17.43 -23.62
CA GLU A 24 -3.15 18.51 -24.61
C GLU A 24 -4.48 18.46 -25.39
N TYR A 25 -5.20 17.34 -25.34
CA TYR A 25 -6.51 17.14 -25.96
C TYR A 25 -7.68 17.28 -24.95
N GLY A 26 -7.38 17.64 -23.70
CA GLY A 26 -8.38 17.79 -22.64
C GLY A 26 -8.84 16.46 -22.03
N ARG A 27 -8.18 15.33 -22.32
CA ARG A 27 -8.50 14.04 -21.70
C ARG A 27 -7.92 13.99 -20.30
N ALA A 28 -8.61 13.34 -19.38
CA ALA A 28 -8.11 13.15 -18.02
C ALA A 28 -6.72 12.50 -18.04
N SER A 29 -5.89 12.84 -17.05
CA SER A 29 -4.59 12.17 -16.94
C SER A 29 -4.80 10.67 -16.70
N GLY A 30 -3.86 9.83 -17.14
CA GLY A 30 -3.97 8.39 -16.88
C GLY A 30 -4.05 8.03 -15.39
N PHE A 31 -3.59 8.91 -14.49
CA PHE A 31 -3.77 8.72 -13.05
C PHE A 31 -5.21 9.01 -12.61
N VAL A 32 -5.82 10.09 -13.10
CA VAL A 32 -7.24 10.41 -12.80
C VAL A 32 -8.15 9.33 -13.38
N GLU A 33 -7.93 8.93 -14.64
CA GLU A 33 -8.67 7.83 -15.27
C GLU A 33 -8.57 6.54 -14.45
N TRP A 34 -7.38 6.24 -13.90
CA TRP A 34 -7.19 5.10 -13.02
C TRP A 34 -7.95 5.23 -11.70
N LEU A 35 -7.92 6.38 -11.03
CA LEU A 35 -8.66 6.60 -9.77
C LEU A 35 -10.18 6.46 -9.95
N GLU A 36 -10.68 6.78 -11.14
CA GLU A 36 -12.10 6.70 -11.52
C GLU A 36 -12.49 5.33 -12.09
N SER A 37 -11.54 4.40 -12.26
CA SER A 37 -11.79 3.08 -12.85
C SER A 37 -11.95 2.01 -11.77
N PRO A 38 -13.16 1.40 -11.62
CA PRO A 38 -13.37 0.29 -10.67
C PRO A 38 -12.65 -1.00 -11.08
N ASP A 39 -12.33 -1.17 -12.37
CA ASP A 39 -11.83 -2.42 -12.95
C ASP A 39 -10.30 -2.47 -13.08
N GLU A 40 -9.59 -1.37 -12.76
CA GLU A 40 -8.14 -1.26 -12.87
C GLU A 40 -7.50 -1.20 -11.46
N PRO A 41 -7.11 -2.34 -10.85
CA PRO A 41 -6.65 -2.36 -9.47
C PRO A 41 -5.23 -1.81 -9.26
N LEU A 42 -4.47 -1.53 -10.32
CA LEU A 42 -3.03 -1.26 -10.24
C LEU A 42 -2.59 -0.12 -11.16
N PHE A 43 -1.86 0.84 -10.59
CA PHE A 43 -1.21 1.92 -11.33
C PHE A 43 0.28 2.03 -11.00
N TRP A 44 1.11 2.00 -12.05
CA TRP A 44 2.56 2.08 -11.90
C TRP A 44 3.10 3.48 -12.17
N ILE A 45 3.69 4.10 -11.15
CA ILE A 45 4.46 5.34 -11.32
C ILE A 45 5.92 4.98 -11.62
N ARG A 46 6.35 5.28 -12.84
CA ARG A 46 7.71 5.02 -13.33
C ARG A 46 8.44 6.31 -13.65
N GLY A 47 9.76 6.33 -13.46
CA GLY A 47 10.56 7.53 -13.67
C GLY A 47 12.02 7.33 -13.27
N LYS A 48 12.89 8.19 -13.77
CA LYS A 48 14.34 8.10 -13.55
C LYS A 48 14.70 8.17 -12.05
N PRO A 49 15.83 7.58 -11.61
CA PRO A 49 16.36 7.84 -10.27
C PRO A 49 16.46 9.34 -10.00
N GLY A 50 16.12 9.79 -8.78
CA GLY A 50 16.14 11.20 -8.41
C GLY A 50 15.01 12.08 -8.98
N SER A 51 14.08 11.54 -9.78
CA SER A 51 12.94 12.32 -10.34
C SER A 51 11.83 12.69 -9.34
N GLY A 52 11.99 12.39 -8.05
CA GLY A 52 11.00 12.73 -7.02
C GLY A 52 9.84 11.73 -6.83
N LYS A 53 9.93 10.50 -7.38
CA LYS A 53 8.87 9.48 -7.26
C LYS A 53 8.44 9.19 -5.82
N SER A 54 9.37 8.95 -4.90
CA SER A 54 9.03 8.66 -3.50
C SER A 54 8.36 9.85 -2.81
N THR A 55 8.76 11.08 -3.18
CA THR A 55 8.10 12.32 -2.75
C THR A 55 6.69 12.41 -3.33
N LEU A 56 6.49 12.07 -4.61
CA LEU A 56 5.18 11.97 -5.24
C LEU A 56 4.29 10.91 -4.56
N MET A 57 4.82 9.72 -4.26
CA MET A 57 4.10 8.66 -3.54
C MET A 57 3.67 9.10 -2.14
N LYS A 58 4.45 9.98 -1.48
CA LYS A 58 4.07 10.61 -0.20
C LYS A 58 3.02 11.72 -0.39
N PHE A 59 3.09 12.46 -1.48
CA PHE A 59 2.20 13.60 -1.80
C PHE A 59 0.78 13.17 -2.20
N LEU A 60 0.65 12.20 -3.12
CA LEU A 60 -0.64 11.78 -3.68
C LEU A 60 -1.75 11.54 -2.65
N PRO A 61 -1.56 10.76 -1.57
CA PRO A 61 -2.62 10.54 -0.59
C PRO A 61 -2.95 11.75 0.29
N GLN A 62 -2.14 12.82 0.25
CA GLN A 62 -2.39 14.07 0.99
C GLN A 62 -3.17 15.09 0.15
N ASP A 63 -3.17 14.94 -1.18
CA ASP A 63 -3.88 15.82 -2.09
C ASP A 63 -5.37 15.46 -2.15
N GLU A 64 -6.25 16.45 -1.96
CA GLU A 64 -7.70 16.26 -1.98
C GLU A 64 -8.23 15.73 -3.31
N ARG A 65 -7.55 16.00 -4.43
CA ARG A 65 -7.96 15.53 -5.76
C ARG A 65 -7.94 14.01 -5.85
N THR A 66 -6.98 13.36 -5.20
CA THR A 66 -6.92 11.90 -5.12
C THR A 66 -8.21 11.34 -4.53
N TRP A 67 -8.62 11.87 -3.38
CA TRP A 67 -9.83 11.43 -2.69
C TRP A 67 -11.11 11.83 -3.42
N ARG A 68 -11.14 13.01 -4.03
CA ARG A 68 -12.28 13.48 -4.83
C ARG A 68 -12.58 12.52 -5.98
N ASN A 69 -11.55 12.12 -6.73
CA ASN A 69 -11.71 11.21 -7.87
C ASN A 69 -12.05 9.78 -7.41
N LEU A 70 -11.40 9.26 -6.37
CA LEU A 70 -11.75 7.95 -5.78
C LEU A 70 -13.20 7.89 -5.27
N ASN A 71 -13.70 9.00 -4.72
CA ASN A 71 -15.05 9.09 -4.20
C ASN A 71 -16.14 9.10 -5.30
N THR A 72 -15.77 9.20 -6.57
CA THR A 72 -16.70 9.02 -7.70
C THR A 72 -17.11 7.56 -7.87
N VAL A 73 -16.23 6.62 -7.45
CA VAL A 73 -16.43 5.17 -7.61
C VAL A 73 -16.98 4.55 -6.32
N HIS A 74 -16.41 4.91 -5.17
CA HIS A 74 -16.81 4.38 -3.86
C HIS A 74 -16.87 5.47 -2.80
N SER A 75 -17.86 5.42 -1.91
CA SER A 75 -18.09 6.46 -0.90
C SER A 75 -17.18 6.39 0.33
N SER A 76 -16.37 5.33 0.47
CA SER A 76 -15.54 5.11 1.65
C SER A 76 -14.23 4.43 1.29
N TRP A 77 -13.14 5.05 1.71
CA TRP A 77 -11.79 4.57 1.43
C TRP A 77 -10.92 4.51 2.69
N LEU A 78 -10.00 3.57 2.69
CA LEU A 78 -8.93 3.45 3.67
C LEU A 78 -7.57 3.58 2.97
N LEU A 79 -6.73 4.50 3.45
CA LEU A 79 -5.34 4.58 3.02
C LEU A 79 -4.47 3.66 3.88
N ILE A 80 -3.70 2.80 3.23
CA ILE A 80 -2.57 2.11 3.85
C ILE A 80 -1.34 2.22 2.94
N SER A 81 -0.15 2.15 3.52
CA SER A 81 1.08 2.38 2.75
C SER A 81 2.28 1.61 3.28
N HIS A 82 3.22 1.29 2.40
CA HIS A 82 4.53 0.76 2.77
C HIS A 82 5.61 1.37 1.87
N PHE A 83 6.74 1.73 2.47
CA PHE A 83 7.87 2.35 1.80
C PHE A 83 9.08 1.45 2.00
N PHE A 84 9.47 0.73 0.95
CA PHE A 84 10.66 -0.11 1.00
C PHE A 84 11.91 0.74 1.12
N TRP A 85 12.84 0.30 1.96
CA TRP A 85 14.12 0.99 2.12
C TRP A 85 15.26 0.01 2.30
N MET A 86 16.05 -0.20 1.24
CA MET A 86 17.10 -1.20 1.25
C MET A 86 18.17 -0.91 2.33
N ALA A 87 18.45 0.38 2.58
CA ALA A 87 19.44 0.82 3.56
C ALA A 87 18.93 0.75 5.02
N ALA A 88 17.67 0.37 5.25
CA ALA A 88 17.16 0.21 6.60
C ALA A 88 17.92 -0.88 7.37
N GLN A 89 18.16 -0.64 8.66
CA GLN A 89 18.83 -1.62 9.52
C GLN A 89 17.93 -2.82 9.83
N GLN A 90 16.62 -2.57 9.96
CA GLN A 90 15.63 -3.60 10.29
C GLN A 90 15.13 -4.28 9.01
N PRO A 91 15.21 -5.61 8.88
CA PRO A 91 14.72 -6.34 7.70
C PRO A 91 13.24 -6.04 7.38
N MET A 92 12.46 -5.74 8.41
CA MET A 92 11.05 -5.37 8.35
C MET A 92 10.72 -4.13 7.49
N GLU A 93 11.69 -3.30 7.13
CA GLU A 93 11.48 -2.16 6.22
C GLU A 93 11.85 -2.46 4.77
N ARG A 94 12.37 -3.66 4.49
CA ARG A 94 12.80 -4.04 3.15
C ARG A 94 12.32 -5.41 2.67
N ASN A 95 11.62 -6.18 3.49
CA ASN A 95 11.16 -7.53 3.13
C ASN A 95 9.63 -7.67 3.06
N ILE A 96 9.14 -8.69 2.36
CA ILE A 96 7.72 -8.99 2.13
C ILE A 96 6.99 -9.23 3.45
N LYS A 97 7.63 -9.91 4.41
CA LYS A 97 7.05 -10.10 5.74
C LYS A 97 6.78 -8.74 6.40
N GLY A 98 7.70 -7.80 6.25
CA GLY A 98 7.61 -6.45 6.75
C GLY A 98 6.48 -5.65 6.11
N LEU A 99 6.37 -5.72 4.78
CA LEU A 99 5.24 -5.20 4.00
C LEU A 99 3.91 -5.72 4.56
N LEU A 100 3.73 -7.04 4.63
CA LEU A 100 2.47 -7.65 5.07
C LEU A 100 2.11 -7.30 6.51
N CYS A 101 3.09 -7.31 7.43
CA CYS A 101 2.91 -6.85 8.81
C CYS A 101 2.48 -5.37 8.86
N SER A 102 3.11 -4.52 8.06
CA SER A 102 2.81 -3.09 7.98
C SER A 102 1.39 -2.82 7.51
N LEU A 103 0.95 -3.53 6.44
CA LEU A 103 -0.41 -3.42 5.91
C LEU A 103 -1.45 -3.94 6.91
N LEU A 104 -1.21 -5.12 7.50
CA LEU A 104 -2.09 -5.71 8.50
C LEU A 104 -2.27 -4.79 9.71
N TYR A 105 -1.17 -4.22 10.23
CA TYR A 105 -1.21 -3.29 11.34
C TYR A 105 -2.05 -2.05 11.01
N GLN A 106 -1.89 -1.46 9.82
CA GLN A 106 -2.65 -0.29 9.41
C GLN A 106 -4.15 -0.61 9.24
N LEU A 107 -4.49 -1.78 8.67
CA LEU A 107 -5.88 -2.24 8.61
C LEU A 107 -6.48 -2.40 10.00
N LEU A 108 -5.77 -3.09 10.91
CA LEU A 108 -6.18 -3.31 12.30
C LEU A 108 -6.41 -2.00 13.03
N ARG A 109 -5.51 -1.03 12.87
CA ARG A 109 -5.59 0.27 13.54
C ARG A 109 -6.83 1.06 13.09
N ASN A 110 -7.19 0.99 11.81
CA ASN A 110 -8.31 1.76 11.26
C ASN A 110 -9.66 1.03 11.36
N THR A 111 -9.67 -0.31 11.42
CA THR A 111 -10.90 -1.13 11.42
C THR A 111 -10.89 -2.26 12.48
N PRO A 112 -10.59 -1.95 13.76
CA PRO A 112 -10.26 -2.98 14.76
C PRO A 112 -11.41 -3.98 15.00
N HIS A 113 -12.66 -3.50 15.04
CA HIS A 113 -13.82 -4.33 15.33
C HIS A 113 -14.19 -5.31 14.21
N ARG A 114 -13.87 -4.98 12.94
CA ARG A 114 -14.22 -5.81 11.77
C ARG A 114 -13.22 -6.93 11.55
N LEU A 115 -11.95 -6.62 11.75
CA LEU A 115 -10.89 -7.61 11.62
C LEU A 115 -11.01 -8.66 12.73
N LEU A 116 -11.40 -8.26 13.96
CA LEU A 116 -11.70 -9.20 15.04
C LEU A 116 -12.83 -10.17 14.68
N GLN A 117 -13.87 -9.75 13.95
CA GLN A 117 -14.89 -10.67 13.44
C GLN A 117 -14.31 -11.64 12.40
N SER A 118 -13.45 -11.16 11.49
CA SER A 118 -12.75 -12.04 10.53
C SER A 118 -11.72 -12.98 11.17
N LEU A 119 -11.25 -12.67 12.38
CA LEU A 119 -10.32 -13.50 13.16
C LEU A 119 -11.03 -14.57 14.01
N HIS A 120 -12.37 -14.64 14.00
CA HIS A 120 -13.12 -15.77 14.58
C HIS A 120 -13.12 -17.02 13.68
N LEU A 121 -12.30 -17.05 12.63
CA LEU A 121 -12.20 -18.19 11.73
C LEU A 121 -11.59 -19.41 12.45
N PRO A 122 -12.19 -20.61 12.30
CA PRO A 122 -11.66 -21.87 12.88
C PRO A 122 -10.23 -22.21 12.46
N ARG A 123 -9.73 -21.58 11.38
CA ARG A 123 -8.41 -21.82 10.77
C ARG A 123 -7.25 -21.14 11.50
N LEU A 124 -7.49 -20.44 12.62
CA LEU A 124 -6.48 -19.62 13.30
C LEU A 124 -6.05 -20.18 14.67
N SER A 125 -6.38 -21.44 14.99
CA SER A 125 -5.91 -22.10 16.23
C SER A 125 -4.40 -21.99 16.41
N ASP A 126 -3.65 -22.20 15.33
CA ASP A 126 -2.18 -22.17 15.30
C ASP A 126 -1.60 -20.75 15.33
N ILE A 127 -2.44 -19.75 15.05
CA ILE A 127 -2.07 -18.33 15.15
C ILE A 127 -2.18 -17.83 16.58
N ARG A 128 -3.14 -18.35 17.36
CA ARG A 128 -3.35 -17.94 18.76
C ARG A 128 -2.14 -18.24 19.67
N SER A 129 -1.26 -19.16 19.27
CA SER A 129 -0.02 -19.47 19.99
C SER A 129 1.18 -18.61 19.57
N LYS A 130 1.06 -17.77 18.52
CA LYS A 130 2.14 -16.92 18.03
C LYS A 130 2.22 -15.64 18.88
N ASN A 131 3.30 -15.47 19.62
CA ASN A 131 3.45 -14.39 20.60
C ASN A 131 4.59 -13.43 20.26
N SER A 132 5.42 -13.76 19.26
CA SER A 132 6.52 -12.93 18.77
C SER A 132 6.40 -12.72 17.26
N HIS A 133 6.96 -11.60 16.76
CA HIS A 133 7.03 -11.34 15.32
C HIS A 133 7.77 -12.45 14.56
N SER A 134 8.67 -13.20 15.22
CA SER A 134 9.42 -14.32 14.64
C SER A 134 8.51 -15.47 14.24
N ASP A 135 7.42 -15.68 14.97
CA ASP A 135 6.57 -16.86 14.86
C ASP A 135 5.67 -16.83 13.62
N TRP A 136 5.50 -15.65 13.02
CA TRP A 136 4.64 -15.42 11.87
C TRP A 136 5.39 -15.65 10.57
N SER A 137 4.89 -16.53 9.71
CA SER A 137 5.36 -16.66 8.34
C SER A 137 4.60 -15.72 7.39
N VAL A 138 5.13 -15.51 6.18
CA VAL A 138 4.42 -14.81 5.09
C VAL A 138 3.06 -15.48 4.81
N LYS A 139 3.00 -16.81 4.86
CA LYS A 139 1.77 -17.59 4.68
C LYS A 139 0.74 -17.29 5.77
N ASP A 140 1.16 -17.20 7.02
CA ASP A 140 0.27 -16.85 8.14
C ASP A 140 -0.31 -15.44 7.97
N LEU A 141 0.54 -14.49 7.60
CA LEU A 141 0.13 -13.11 7.36
C LEU A 141 -0.86 -13.01 6.20
N LYS A 142 -0.60 -13.67 5.05
CA LYS A 142 -1.57 -13.76 3.94
C LYS A 142 -2.91 -14.36 4.41
N THR A 143 -2.86 -15.42 5.22
CA THR A 143 -4.07 -16.10 5.74
C THR A 143 -4.95 -15.18 6.57
N VAL A 144 -4.36 -14.21 7.28
CA VAL A 144 -5.10 -13.21 8.06
C VAL A 144 -5.49 -11.99 7.23
N LEU A 145 -4.62 -11.53 6.34
CA LEU A 145 -4.80 -10.31 5.55
C LEU A 145 -5.90 -10.47 4.50
N SER A 146 -6.00 -11.63 3.82
CA SER A 146 -7.00 -11.81 2.75
C SER A 146 -8.45 -11.72 3.25
N PRO A 147 -8.85 -12.36 4.37
CA PRO A 147 -10.18 -12.15 4.95
C PRO A 147 -10.39 -10.73 5.47
N ALA A 148 -9.34 -10.08 5.98
CA ALA A 148 -9.43 -8.71 6.45
C ALA A 148 -9.79 -7.73 5.34
N PHE A 149 -9.19 -7.88 4.15
CA PHE A 149 -9.56 -7.10 2.97
C PHE A 149 -10.97 -7.43 2.47
N LYS A 150 -11.30 -8.71 2.34
CA LYS A 150 -12.62 -9.15 1.82
C LYS A 150 -13.80 -8.71 2.69
N ASN A 151 -13.61 -8.68 4.00
CA ASN A 151 -14.64 -8.29 4.95
C ASN A 151 -14.63 -6.78 5.26
N ASN A 152 -13.76 -6.01 4.61
CA ASN A 152 -13.75 -4.57 4.78
C ASN A 152 -14.91 -3.93 4.01
N THR A 153 -15.63 -2.99 4.62
CA THR A 153 -16.70 -2.27 3.92
C THR A 153 -16.21 -1.06 3.14
N SER A 154 -14.97 -0.63 3.41
CA SER A 154 -14.32 0.47 2.70
C SER A 154 -13.38 -0.11 1.65
N SER A 155 -13.31 0.54 0.50
CA SER A 155 -12.28 0.24 -0.49
C SER A 155 -10.91 0.63 0.09
N VAL A 156 -9.85 -0.05 -0.32
CA VAL A 156 -8.50 0.20 0.22
C VAL A 156 -7.59 0.72 -0.87
N LEU A 157 -7.03 1.91 -0.67
CA LEU A 157 -5.94 2.43 -1.48
C LEU A 157 -4.61 2.03 -0.81
N ILE A 158 -3.80 1.26 -1.54
CA ILE A 158 -2.47 0.85 -1.08
C ILE A 158 -1.41 1.64 -1.83
N VAL A 159 -0.57 2.38 -1.10
CA VAL A 159 0.60 3.09 -1.66
C VAL A 159 1.85 2.27 -1.36
N LEU A 160 2.51 1.74 -2.40
CA LEU A 160 3.78 1.02 -2.31
C LEU A 160 4.89 1.81 -3.00
N ASP A 161 5.85 2.31 -2.23
CA ASP A 161 7.04 3.01 -2.76
C ASP A 161 8.26 2.09 -2.82
N SER A 162 9.06 2.27 -3.88
CA SER A 162 10.30 1.53 -4.12
C SER A 162 10.19 -0.01 -4.03
N PRO A 163 9.20 -0.68 -4.66
CA PRO A 163 9.13 -2.14 -4.63
C PRO A 163 10.38 -2.84 -5.19
N ASP A 164 11.19 -2.15 -5.99
CA ASP A 164 12.51 -2.58 -6.45
C ASP A 164 13.60 -2.60 -5.35
N GLU A 165 13.36 -1.94 -4.21
CA GLU A 165 14.19 -2.01 -3.00
C GLU A 165 13.77 -3.16 -2.04
N CYS A 166 12.92 -4.09 -2.50
CA CYS A 166 12.62 -5.31 -1.74
C CYS A 166 13.85 -6.23 -1.65
N ASP A 167 14.02 -6.89 -0.50
CA ASP A 167 15.13 -7.80 -0.22
C ASP A 167 15.16 -8.93 -1.27
N PRO A 168 16.27 -9.09 -2.02
CA PRO A 168 16.35 -10.11 -3.06
C PRO A 168 16.15 -11.54 -2.54
N SER A 169 16.38 -11.78 -1.24
CA SER A 169 16.18 -13.10 -0.63
C SER A 169 14.72 -13.55 -0.58
N ASP A 170 13.76 -12.63 -0.68
CA ASP A 170 12.33 -12.95 -0.77
C ASP A 170 11.91 -13.44 -2.17
N GLY A 171 12.81 -13.34 -3.15
CA GLY A 171 12.57 -13.69 -4.53
C GLY A 171 11.93 -12.53 -5.32
N PRO A 172 12.49 -12.15 -6.49
CA PRO A 172 12.06 -10.97 -7.23
C PRO A 172 10.62 -11.07 -7.77
N PHE A 173 10.12 -12.29 -7.97
CA PHE A 173 8.76 -12.52 -8.48
C PHE A 173 7.72 -12.59 -7.36
N THR A 174 8.11 -12.96 -6.14
CA THR A 174 7.17 -13.14 -5.02
C THR A 174 6.41 -11.85 -4.68
N LEU A 175 7.07 -10.70 -4.77
CA LEU A 175 6.43 -9.41 -4.55
C LEU A 175 5.48 -9.05 -5.69
N LEU A 176 5.83 -9.37 -6.94
CA LEU A 176 4.95 -9.13 -8.08
C LEU A 176 3.71 -10.03 -8.02
N ASP A 177 3.88 -11.31 -7.72
CA ASP A 177 2.78 -12.25 -7.51
C ASP A 177 1.85 -11.75 -6.39
N LEU A 178 2.41 -11.18 -5.32
CA LEU A 178 1.64 -10.58 -4.24
C LEU A 178 0.86 -9.31 -4.66
N ILE A 179 1.40 -8.51 -5.58
CA ILE A 179 0.74 -7.29 -6.07
C ILE A 179 -0.41 -7.65 -7.03
N HIS A 180 -0.33 -8.80 -7.70
CA HIS A 180 -1.33 -9.29 -8.65
C HIS A 180 -2.37 -10.26 -8.05
N ASP A 181 -2.10 -10.84 -6.87
CA ASP A 181 -3.02 -11.65 -6.04
C ASP A 181 -4.16 -10.83 -5.43
#